data_AF-A0A1A6AB03-F1
#
_entry.id   AF-A0A1A6AB03-F1
#
_cell.length_a   1.000
_cell.length_b   1.000
_cell.length_c   1.000
_cell.angle_alpha   90.00
_cell.angle_beta   90.00
_cell.angle_gamma   90.00
#
_symmetry.space_group_name_H-M   'P 1'
#
loop_
_entity.id
_entity.type
_entity.pdbx_description
1 polymer ?
#
loop_
_entity_poly.entity_id
_entity_poly.type
_entity_poly.pdbx_seq_one_letter_code
_entity_poly.pdbx_strand_id
1 'polypeptide(L)'
;MGFFTSSAPAQLHPINPPLGLHPNYFAKQPTTLVLKEKVFSFSGDDFSVKDTNGFTVVKCHGQALSFRDRKVINDPNGQFLLGLRNKLLSIHKTFIGETQDEKELFRIRKRISFGSKMEATFLNPQTSQEVTLLLKGDFWGGSADISIENGPIVAQITRELFNARQIFGDQQTVG
;
A
#
# COMPACT_ATOMS: atom_id res chain seq x y z
N MET A 1 24.51 -11.24 9.49
CA MET A 1 23.10 -11.46 9.87
C MET A 1 22.63 -10.22 10.62
N GLY A 2 22.15 -9.21 9.89
CA GLY A 2 21.65 -7.98 10.51
C GLY A 2 20.25 -8.23 11.06
N PHE A 3 20.02 -7.88 12.32
CA PHE A 3 18.68 -7.89 12.90
C PHE A 3 17.82 -6.87 12.16
N PHE A 4 16.77 -7.31 11.49
CA PHE A 4 15.77 -6.43 10.89
C PHE A 4 14.93 -5.85 12.03
N THR A 5 15.36 -4.72 12.59
CA THR A 5 14.56 -4.01 13.58
C THR A 5 13.50 -3.19 12.83
N SER A 6 12.23 -3.56 12.97
CA SER A 6 11.13 -2.66 12.61
C SER A 6 11.35 -1.32 13.33
N SER A 7 11.17 -0.21 12.61
CA SER A 7 11.09 1.11 13.24
C SER A 7 9.97 1.13 14.27
N ALA A 8 10.13 1.98 15.29
CA ALA A 8 9.09 2.25 16.27
C ALA A 8 7.80 2.72 15.55
N PRO A 9 6.61 2.42 16.11
CA PRO A 9 5.35 2.86 15.55
C PRO A 9 5.33 4.38 15.39
N ALA A 10 5.06 4.85 14.18
CA ALA A 10 4.97 6.29 13.89
C ALA A 10 3.70 6.87 14.53
N GLN A 11 3.83 8.03 15.20
CA GLN A 11 2.67 8.76 15.68
C GLN A 11 2.01 9.53 14.52
N LEU A 12 0.83 9.07 14.12
CA LEU A 12 0.05 9.67 13.03
C LEU A 12 -0.82 10.81 13.57
N HIS A 13 -0.64 12.00 13.01
CA HIS A 13 -1.41 13.18 13.36
C HIS A 13 -2.49 13.45 12.30
N PRO A 14 -3.63 14.06 12.66
CA PRO A 14 -4.61 14.51 11.68
C PRO A 14 -3.99 15.47 10.66
N ILE A 15 -4.32 15.28 9.38
CA ILE A 15 -3.84 16.12 8.28
C ILE A 15 -4.99 17.00 7.79
N ASN A 16 -4.75 18.31 7.75
CA ASN A 16 -5.67 19.30 7.20
C ASN A 16 -4.94 20.16 6.16
N PRO A 17 -5.41 20.24 4.90
CA PRO A 17 -6.59 19.59 4.34
C PRO A 17 -6.43 18.07 4.20
N PRO A 18 -7.53 17.29 4.19
CA PRO A 18 -7.44 15.84 4.17
C PRO A 18 -6.75 15.32 2.91
N LEU A 19 -6.08 14.18 3.07
CA LEU A 19 -5.23 13.57 2.06
C LEU A 19 -5.94 12.36 1.43
N GLY A 20 -6.12 12.39 0.10
CA GLY A 20 -6.54 11.23 -0.67
C GLY A 20 -7.57 11.56 -1.75
N LEU A 21 -7.98 10.53 -2.49
CA LEU A 21 -8.84 10.66 -3.67
C LEU A 21 -10.32 10.40 -3.36
N HIS A 22 -10.61 9.53 -2.39
CA HIS A 22 -11.96 9.10 -2.05
C HIS A 22 -12.29 9.51 -0.60
N PRO A 23 -13.15 10.52 -0.37
CA PRO A 23 -13.49 11.00 0.97
C PRO A 23 -14.02 9.92 1.92
N ASN A 24 -14.72 8.91 1.38
CA ASN A 24 -15.24 7.79 2.16
C ASN A 24 -14.14 6.89 2.76
N TYR A 25 -12.88 7.04 2.32
CA TYR A 25 -11.72 6.31 2.82
C TYR A 25 -10.83 7.17 3.73
N PHE A 26 -11.27 8.38 4.11
CA PHE A 26 -10.56 9.19 5.08
C PHE A 26 -10.77 8.61 6.49
N ALA A 27 -9.67 8.13 7.08
CA ALA A 27 -9.70 7.59 8.43
C ALA A 27 -9.94 8.72 9.44
N LYS A 28 -10.89 8.51 10.37
CA LYS A 28 -11.18 9.46 11.46
C LYS A 28 -10.16 9.41 12.60
N GLN A 29 -9.44 8.29 12.70
CA GLN A 29 -8.40 8.02 13.69
C GLN A 29 -7.35 7.10 13.05
N PRO A 30 -6.15 6.96 13.63
CA PRO A 30 -5.18 5.99 13.17
C PRO A 30 -5.79 4.58 13.08
N THR A 31 -5.80 4.00 11.87
CA THR A 31 -6.41 2.70 11.60
C THR A 31 -5.34 1.77 11.04
N THR A 32 -5.20 0.59 11.64
CA THR A 32 -4.30 -0.45 11.13
C THR A 32 -5.00 -1.24 10.04
N LEU A 33 -4.35 -1.34 8.88
CA LEU A 33 -4.79 -2.15 7.76
C LEU A 33 -3.90 -3.39 7.65
N VAL A 34 -4.53 -4.54 7.47
CA VAL A 34 -3.90 -5.85 7.46
C VAL A 34 -4.02 -6.47 6.07
N LEU A 35 -2.87 -6.88 5.54
CA LEU A 35 -2.73 -7.67 4.32
C LEU A 35 -2.10 -9.02 4.70
N LYS A 36 -2.83 -10.13 4.53
CA LYS A 36 -2.33 -11.47 4.90
C LYS A 36 -1.54 -12.12 3.77
N GLU A 37 -0.49 -12.88 4.11
CA GLU A 37 0.61 -13.35 3.23
C GLU A 37 0.26 -14.08 1.92
N LYS A 38 -0.99 -14.51 1.69
CA LYS A 38 -1.39 -15.11 0.40
C LYS A 38 -1.21 -14.17 -0.81
N VAL A 39 -0.76 -12.93 -0.61
CA VAL A 39 -0.55 -11.89 -1.63
C VAL A 39 0.85 -11.88 -2.25
N PHE A 40 1.83 -12.63 -1.71
CA PHE A 40 3.19 -12.66 -2.30
C PHE A 40 3.29 -13.47 -3.60
N SER A 41 2.22 -14.12 -4.02
CA SER A 41 2.08 -14.56 -5.40
C SER A 41 1.78 -13.32 -6.26
N PHE A 42 2.84 -12.68 -6.76
CA PHE A 42 2.74 -11.70 -7.84
C PHE A 42 2.13 -12.29 -9.15
N SER A 43 1.56 -13.51 -9.11
CA SER A 43 0.97 -14.29 -10.21
C SER A 43 -0.42 -13.84 -10.67
N GLY A 44 -0.97 -12.75 -10.10
CA GLY A 44 -2.31 -12.28 -10.48
C GLY A 44 -3.42 -12.74 -9.53
N ASP A 45 -3.08 -13.17 -8.31
CA ASP A 45 -4.08 -13.63 -7.34
C ASP A 45 -4.86 -12.46 -6.72
N ASP A 46 -6.13 -12.74 -6.44
CA ASP A 46 -7.05 -11.82 -5.76
C ASP A 46 -6.75 -11.74 -4.27
N PHE A 47 -6.86 -10.54 -3.70
CA PHE A 47 -6.67 -10.33 -2.27
C PHE A 47 -7.59 -9.27 -1.69
N SER A 48 -7.67 -9.21 -0.36
CA SER A 48 -8.41 -8.18 0.36
C SER A 48 -7.53 -7.53 1.42
N VAL A 49 -7.70 -6.23 1.60
CA VAL A 49 -7.15 -5.46 2.72
C VAL A 49 -8.25 -5.37 3.77
N LYS A 50 -7.91 -5.67 5.03
CA LYS A 50 -8.86 -5.68 6.14
C LYS A 50 -8.42 -4.73 7.25
N ASP A 51 -9.34 -4.34 8.12
CA ASP A 51 -8.98 -3.72 9.39
C ASP A 51 -8.62 -4.78 10.45
N THR A 52 -8.29 -4.35 11.67
CA THR A 52 -7.97 -5.23 12.80
C THR A 52 -9.16 -6.03 13.33
N ASN A 53 -10.39 -5.63 13.01
CA ASN A 53 -11.61 -6.36 13.35
C ASN A 53 -11.95 -7.43 12.29
N GLY A 54 -11.19 -7.48 11.19
CA GLY A 54 -11.40 -8.41 10.09
C GLY A 54 -12.41 -7.94 9.03
N PHE A 55 -12.92 -6.71 9.14
CA PHE A 55 -13.77 -6.10 8.13
C PHE A 55 -12.95 -5.80 6.88
N THR A 56 -13.50 -6.13 5.72
CA THR A 56 -12.84 -5.83 4.44
C THR A 56 -12.96 -4.33 4.16
N VAL A 57 -11.83 -3.70 3.87
CA VAL A 57 -11.74 -2.28 3.51
C VAL A 57 -11.73 -2.12 2.00
N VAL A 58 -10.89 -2.89 1.30
CA VAL A 58 -10.86 -2.95 -0.17
C VAL A 58 -10.56 -4.37 -0.66
N LYS A 59 -11.00 -4.68 -1.87
CA LYS A 59 -10.68 -5.91 -2.61
C LYS A 59 -9.82 -5.56 -3.82
N CYS A 60 -8.74 -6.30 -4.03
CA CYS A 60 -7.91 -6.20 -5.22
C CYS A 60 -8.09 -7.45 -6.05
N HIS A 61 -8.50 -7.28 -7.31
CA HIS A 61 -8.63 -8.34 -8.28
C HIS A 61 -7.53 -8.24 -9.33
N GLY A 62 -6.82 -9.35 -9.57
CA GLY A 62 -5.89 -9.46 -10.68
C GLY A 62 -6.66 -9.83 -11.94
N GLN A 63 -6.52 -9.06 -13.03
CA GLN A 63 -7.07 -9.50 -14.31
C GLN A 63 -6.12 -10.51 -14.94
N ALA A 64 -6.27 -11.80 -14.59
CA ALA A 64 -5.47 -12.92 -15.11
C ALA A 64 -5.55 -13.10 -16.64
N LEU A 65 -6.47 -12.41 -17.32
CA LEU A 65 -6.74 -12.53 -18.76
C LEU A 65 -6.51 -11.22 -19.55
N SER A 66 -6.00 -10.14 -18.94
CA SER A 66 -5.71 -8.91 -19.68
C SER A 66 -4.23 -8.79 -20.04
N PHE A 67 -3.94 -8.49 -21.30
CA PHE A 67 -2.62 -8.24 -21.87
C PHE A 67 -1.82 -7.08 -21.22
N ARG A 68 -2.33 -6.45 -20.13
CA ARG A 68 -1.84 -5.17 -19.59
C ARG A 68 -1.37 -5.20 -18.12
N ASP A 69 -1.29 -6.36 -17.46
CA ASP A 69 -0.92 -6.46 -16.03
C ASP A 69 -1.73 -5.48 -15.15
N ARG A 70 -3.05 -5.42 -15.37
CA ARG A 70 -3.95 -4.49 -14.67
C ARG A 70 -4.54 -5.14 -13.42
N LYS A 71 -4.42 -4.45 -12.29
CA LYS A 71 -5.10 -4.76 -11.02
C LYS A 71 -6.29 -3.82 -10.85
N VAL A 72 -7.39 -4.32 -10.31
CA VAL A 72 -8.60 -3.52 -10.03
C VAL A 72 -8.84 -3.51 -8.53
N ILE A 73 -8.98 -2.32 -7.96
CA ILE A 73 -9.34 -2.14 -6.55
C ILE A 73 -10.80 -1.71 -6.47
N ASN A 74 -11.57 -2.49 -5.73
CA ASN A 74 -12.99 -2.28 -5.47
C ASN A 74 -13.25 -2.07 -3.97
N ASP A 75 -14.38 -1.44 -3.66
CA ASP A 75 -14.93 -1.43 -2.32
C ASP A 75 -15.42 -2.84 -1.90
N PRO A 76 -15.85 -3.03 -0.63
CA PRO A 76 -16.36 -4.32 -0.16
C PRO A 76 -17.60 -4.82 -0.92
N ASN A 77 -18.40 -3.90 -1.47
CA ASN A 77 -19.62 -4.18 -2.24
C ASN A 77 -19.36 -4.46 -3.73
N GLY A 78 -18.11 -4.36 -4.18
CA GLY A 78 -17.72 -4.57 -5.58
C GLY A 78 -17.78 -3.31 -6.46
N GLN A 79 -18.00 -2.13 -5.89
CA GLN A 79 -17.91 -0.87 -6.62
C GLN A 79 -16.46 -0.53 -6.95
N PHE A 80 -16.21 -0.11 -8.19
CA PHE A 80 -14.89 0.28 -8.66
C PHE A 80 -14.37 1.53 -7.92
N LEU A 81 -13.14 1.45 -7.42
CA LEU A 81 -12.43 2.60 -6.86
C LEU A 81 -11.35 3.09 -7.82
N LEU A 82 -10.43 2.21 -8.21
CA LEU A 82 -9.35 2.54 -9.14
C LEU A 82 -8.77 1.29 -9.82
N GLY A 83 -8.22 1.49 -11.00
CA GLY A 83 -7.34 0.54 -11.69
C GLY A 83 -5.89 0.87 -11.38
N LEU A 84 -5.02 -0.14 -11.32
CA LEU A 84 -3.58 0.02 -11.19
C LEU A 84 -2.91 -0.76 -12.33
N ARG A 85 -2.13 -0.07 -13.16
CA ARG A 85 -1.39 -0.71 -14.27
C ARG A 85 0.07 -0.33 -14.27
N ASN A 86 0.90 -1.20 -14.81
CA ASN A 86 2.30 -0.90 -15.07
C ASN A 86 2.44 -0.22 -16.46
N LYS A 87 3.24 0.84 -16.55
CA LYS A 87 3.62 1.43 -17.83
C LYS A 87 4.80 0.66 -18.43
N LEU A 88 4.49 -0.38 -19.21
CA LEU A 88 5.45 -1.28 -19.86
C LEU A 88 6.51 -0.57 -20.72
N LEU A 89 6.22 0.63 -21.23
CA LEU A 89 7.09 1.39 -22.15
C LEU A 89 8.05 2.38 -21.45
N SER A 90 8.23 2.28 -20.12
CA SER A 90 9.12 3.18 -19.38
C SER A 90 10.40 2.46 -18.91
N ILE A 91 11.56 3.10 -19.12
CA ILE A 91 12.89 2.60 -18.68
C ILE A 91 12.90 2.32 -17.16
N HIS A 92 12.03 3.02 -16.41
CA HIS A 92 11.81 2.81 -14.98
C HIS A 92 10.36 2.40 -14.75
N LYS A 93 10.13 1.27 -14.03
CA LYS A 93 8.78 0.81 -13.66
C LYS A 93 7.97 1.96 -13.03
N THR A 94 6.92 2.37 -13.71
CA THR A 94 5.97 3.40 -13.27
C THR A 94 4.59 2.75 -13.17
N PHE A 95 3.96 2.85 -12.01
CA PHE A 95 2.59 2.40 -11.82
C PHE A 95 1.64 3.59 -11.94
N ILE A 96 0.55 3.40 -12.66
CA ILE A 96 -0.49 4.41 -12.86
C ILE A 96 -1.76 3.92 -12.19
N GLY A 97 -2.27 4.72 -11.25
CA GLY A 97 -3.62 4.61 -10.75
C GLY A 97 -4.57 5.35 -11.68
N GLU A 98 -5.69 4.74 -12.06
CA GLU A 98 -6.59 5.28 -13.08
C GLU A 98 -8.07 5.05 -12.76
N THR A 99 -8.93 5.90 -13.35
CA THR A 99 -10.37 5.70 -13.35
C THR A 99 -10.78 4.54 -14.28
N GLN A 100 -12.07 4.21 -14.29
CA GLN A 100 -12.62 3.23 -15.23
C GLN A 100 -12.40 3.62 -16.70
N ASP A 101 -12.40 4.94 -16.98
CA ASP A 101 -12.14 5.51 -18.31
C ASP A 101 -10.63 5.71 -18.62
N GLU A 102 -9.75 5.02 -17.89
CA GLU A 102 -8.28 5.09 -18.04
C GLU A 102 -7.68 6.50 -17.83
N LYS A 103 -8.39 7.39 -17.12
CA LYS A 103 -7.85 8.71 -16.73
C LYS A 103 -6.94 8.56 -15.50
N GLU A 104 -5.76 9.14 -15.56
CA GLU A 104 -4.79 9.09 -14.47
C GLU A 104 -5.32 9.80 -13.22
N LEU A 105 -5.28 9.08 -12.09
CA LEU A 105 -5.57 9.59 -10.75
C LEU A 105 -4.28 9.89 -9.99
N PHE A 106 -3.29 9.00 -10.12
CA PHE A 106 -1.99 9.13 -9.48
C PHE A 106 -0.94 8.31 -10.23
N ARG A 107 0.33 8.60 -9.97
CA ARG A 107 1.45 7.79 -10.44
C ARG A 107 2.39 7.46 -9.31
N ILE A 108 2.99 6.27 -9.36
CA ILE A 108 4.03 5.81 -8.45
C ILE A 108 5.27 5.50 -9.26
N ARG A 109 6.41 6.08 -8.87
CA ARG A 109 7.70 5.83 -9.51
C ARG A 109 8.80 5.60 -8.48
N LYS A 110 9.87 4.94 -8.92
CA LYS A 110 11.12 4.89 -8.15
C LYS A 110 11.70 6.29 -8.08
N ARG A 111 12.04 6.76 -6.88
CA ARG A 111 12.78 8.01 -6.70
C ARG A 111 14.27 7.70 -6.80
N ILE A 112 15.00 8.43 -7.65
CA ILE A 112 16.46 8.32 -7.74
C ILE A 112 17.05 9.30 -6.73
N SER A 113 17.02 8.93 -5.45
CA SER A 113 17.60 9.75 -4.36
C SER A 113 18.12 8.88 -3.22
N PHE A 114 18.94 9.47 -2.35
CA PHE A 114 19.37 8.83 -1.10
C PHE A 114 18.15 8.66 -0.17
N GLY A 115 17.92 7.45 0.34
CA GLY A 115 16.93 7.16 1.40
C GLY A 115 15.51 6.79 0.95
N SER A 116 14.87 7.56 0.07
CA SER A 116 13.50 7.28 -0.41
C SER A 116 13.51 6.26 -1.56
N LYS A 117 12.72 5.19 -1.46
CA LYS A 117 12.69 4.14 -2.50
C LYS A 117 11.64 4.42 -3.58
N MET A 118 10.53 5.05 -3.22
CA MET A 118 9.41 5.34 -4.14
C MET A 118 8.75 6.68 -3.79
N GLU A 119 8.11 7.28 -4.77
CA GLU A 119 7.22 8.42 -4.58
C GLU A 119 5.91 8.23 -5.34
N ALA A 120 4.82 8.73 -4.75
CA ALA A 120 3.49 8.73 -5.33
C ALA A 120 3.00 10.17 -5.46
N THR A 121 2.54 10.56 -6.65
CA THR A 121 2.08 11.92 -6.93
C THR A 121 0.64 11.89 -7.42
N PHE A 122 -0.19 12.78 -6.88
CA PHE A 122 -1.60 12.90 -7.25
C PHE A 122 -2.10 14.33 -7.07
N LEU A 123 -3.17 14.70 -7.78
CA LEU A 123 -3.87 15.95 -7.56
C LEU A 123 -4.86 15.77 -6.39
N ASN A 124 -4.68 16.51 -5.30
CA ASN A 124 -5.62 16.44 -4.18
C ASN A 124 -6.93 17.16 -4.56
N PRO A 125 -8.08 16.45 -4.63
CA PRO A 125 -9.35 17.05 -5.04
C PRO A 125 -9.87 18.12 -4.07
N GLN A 126 -9.37 18.14 -2.83
CA GLN A 126 -9.80 19.07 -1.78
C GLN A 126 -9.10 20.43 -1.88
N THR A 127 -7.92 20.48 -2.51
CA THR A 127 -7.09 21.68 -2.61
C THR A 127 -6.80 22.09 -4.04
N SER A 128 -7.04 21.21 -5.01
CA SER A 128 -6.59 21.35 -6.40
C SER A 128 -5.07 21.55 -6.52
N GLN A 129 -4.31 21.04 -5.55
CA GLN A 129 -2.84 21.07 -5.53
C GLN A 129 -2.27 19.67 -5.70
N GLU A 130 -1.13 19.59 -6.38
CA GLU A 130 -0.36 18.35 -6.48
C GLU A 130 0.25 18.01 -5.12
N VAL A 131 0.10 16.76 -4.69
CA VAL A 131 0.69 16.23 -3.47
C VAL A 131 1.60 15.07 -3.82
N THR A 132 2.80 15.08 -3.26
CA THR A 132 3.77 13.99 -3.36
C THR A 132 3.94 13.29 -2.02
N LEU A 133 3.76 11.97 -2.02
CA LEU A 133 4.02 11.08 -0.89
C LEU A 133 5.32 10.31 -1.12
N LEU A 134 6.14 10.21 -0.09
CA LEU A 134 7.44 9.56 -0.12
C LEU A 134 7.41 8.29 0.71
N LEU A 135 7.82 7.17 0.10
CA LEU A 135 8.08 5.93 0.83
C LEU A 135 9.58 5.87 1.20
N LYS A 136 9.87 5.92 2.50
CA LYS A 136 11.22 5.85 3.07
C LYS A 136 11.36 4.59 3.93
N GLY A 137 12.53 3.98 3.92
CA GLY A 137 12.81 2.77 4.71
C GLY A 137 12.81 1.48 3.89
N ASP A 138 12.68 0.35 4.57
CA ASP A 138 12.78 -0.97 3.96
C ASP A 138 11.45 -1.72 3.92
N PHE A 139 10.70 -1.49 2.84
CA PHE A 139 9.46 -2.20 2.55
C PHE A 139 9.62 -3.73 2.49
N TRP A 140 10.79 -4.25 2.08
CA TRP A 140 10.95 -5.68 1.84
C TRP A 140 11.37 -6.47 3.08
N GLY A 141 12.23 -5.90 3.93
CA GLY A 141 12.81 -6.60 5.08
C GLY A 141 12.39 -6.08 6.45
N GLY A 142 11.63 -4.99 6.56
CA GLY A 142 11.27 -4.44 7.88
C GLY A 142 10.08 -3.50 7.82
N SER A 143 10.35 -2.20 8.01
CA SER A 143 9.34 -1.16 8.04
C SER A 143 9.64 -0.03 7.04
N ALA A 144 8.59 0.64 6.61
CA ALA A 144 8.68 1.82 5.75
C ALA A 144 7.65 2.86 6.14
N ASP A 145 8.06 4.13 6.14
CA ASP A 145 7.20 5.26 6.42
C ASP A 145 6.73 5.90 5.11
N ILE A 146 5.46 6.31 5.07
CA ILE A 146 4.88 7.14 4.03
C ILE A 146 4.71 8.54 4.61
N SER A 147 5.40 9.53 4.04
CA SER A 147 5.29 10.93 4.46
C SER A 147 4.84 11.81 3.31
N ILE A 148 4.22 12.95 3.62
CA ILE A 148 4.11 14.04 2.64
C ILE A 148 5.52 14.56 2.35
N GLU A 149 5.81 14.95 1.11
CA GLU A 149 7.10 15.57 0.77
C GLU A 149 7.31 16.83 1.62
N ASN A 150 8.42 16.87 2.36
CA ASN A 150 8.73 17.91 3.36
C ASN A 150 7.64 18.08 4.44
N GLY A 151 6.87 17.04 4.72
CA GLY A 151 5.76 17.06 5.67
C GLY A 151 5.76 15.88 6.64
N PRO A 152 4.66 15.71 7.40
CA PRO A 152 4.55 14.67 8.42
C PRO A 152 4.42 13.27 7.82
N ILE A 153 4.68 12.26 8.64
CA ILE A 153 4.36 10.86 8.36
C ILE A 153 2.84 10.70 8.42
N VAL A 154 2.28 10.06 7.38
CA VAL A 154 0.83 9.85 7.22
C VAL A 154 0.43 8.38 7.26
N ALA A 155 1.38 7.48 7.04
CA ALA A 155 1.19 6.05 7.26
C ALA A 155 2.54 5.37 7.51
N GLN A 156 2.50 4.20 8.13
CA GLN A 156 3.66 3.33 8.29
C GLN A 156 3.27 1.91 7.89
N ILE A 157 4.20 1.24 7.22
CA ILE A 157 4.11 -0.15 6.81
C ILE A 157 5.08 -0.93 7.69
N THR A 158 4.59 -1.98 8.33
CA THR A 158 5.39 -2.95 9.07
C THR A 158 5.13 -4.34 8.50
N ARG A 159 6.19 -5.14 8.38
CA ARG A 159 6.08 -6.56 8.05
C ARG A 159 6.43 -7.38 9.27
N GLU A 160 5.43 -8.08 9.80
CA GLU A 160 5.68 -9.15 10.77
C GLU A 160 6.17 -10.37 9.98
N LEU A 161 7.48 -10.63 10.03
CA LEU A 161 8.00 -11.91 9.57
C LEU A 161 7.48 -12.96 10.56
N PHE A 162 6.52 -13.79 10.14
CA PHE A 162 6.15 -14.98 10.89
C PHE A 162 7.41 -15.81 11.12
N ASN A 163 7.95 -15.77 12.35
CA ASN A 163 9.02 -16.66 12.77
C ASN A 163 8.46 -18.08 12.78
N ALA A 164 8.63 -18.82 11.68
CA ALA A 164 8.23 -20.22 11.53
C ALA A 164 8.74 -21.15 12.66
N ARG A 165 9.71 -20.68 13.47
CA ARG A 165 10.20 -21.38 14.67
C ARG A 165 9.17 -21.54 15.79
N GLN A 166 8.17 -20.66 15.90
CA GLN A 166 7.12 -20.82 16.93
C GLN A 166 6.04 -21.82 16.51
N ILE A 167 5.78 -21.99 15.22
CA ILE A 167 4.69 -22.86 14.74
C ILE A 167 5.10 -24.34 14.73
N PHE A 168 6.38 -24.65 14.54
CA PHE A 168 6.89 -26.03 14.62
C PHE A 168 7.28 -26.48 16.05
N GLY A 169 7.39 -25.54 17.01
CA GLY A 169 7.71 -25.86 18.40
C GLY A 169 6.52 -26.36 19.24
N ASP A 170 5.29 -25.99 18.86
CA ASP A 170 4.07 -26.29 19.62
C ASP A 170 3.40 -27.63 19.24
N GLN A 171 4.03 -28.46 18.38
CA GLN A 171 3.50 -29.80 18.04
C GLN A 171 4.20 -30.98 18.74
N GLN A 172 5.08 -30.76 19.71
CA GLN A 172 5.62 -31.87 20.51
C GLN A 172 5.70 -31.54 22.00
N THR A 173 4.58 -31.77 22.70
CA THR A 173 4.64 -32.34 24.05
C THR A 173 3.35 -33.13 24.30
N VAL A 174 3.30 -34.34 23.74
CA VAL A 174 2.52 -35.44 24.35
C VAL A 174 3.57 -36.33 25.01
N GLY A 175 3.56 -36.34 26.33
CA GLY A 175 4.38 -37.15 27.21
C GLY A 175 3.79 -37.07 28.60
#